data_AF-A0A3R6X7X6-F1
#
_entry.id   AF-A0A3R6X7X6-F1
#
_cell.length_a   1.000
_cell.length_b   1.000
_cell.length_c   1.000
_cell.angle_alpha   90.00
_cell.angle_beta   90.00
_cell.angle_gamma   90.00
#
_symmetry.space_group_name_H-M   'P 1'
#
loop_
_entity.id
_entity.type
_entity.pdbx_description
1 polymer ?
#
loop_
_entity_poly.entity_id
_entity_poly.type
_entity_poly.pdbx_seq_one_letter_code
_entity_poly.pdbx_strand_id
1 'polypeptide(L)'
;MTSSTVISRFLSLALGEPLPSPFLGPLINSFVFSPTRVPKLYVLREHSAQDYDDDARAVDAAHDPVVGIGFSFISDNQHERFGLHFWLRSTIAPPTATQSLSLFLRHATAGMDPHMVGLRAVEHNHYVAIQDIVNRVLWKDTNGCGLYLLDAATPVTSVALGATWQVDGDTFEMDSALPSDAPAILSLSSIEYDEDYIYSLLKHPVFSKFLRVVRVAATKQPVSWALVHNDFSLGLVGTDPAYRRKGLVRLAFGSTIEAYRDAIRVADVDWFGLHQYCFVFSDNVASQQLMASMGFHQVHDKIFHWMGVLV
;
A
#
# COMPACT_ATOMS: atom_id res chain seq x y z
N MET A 1 19.36 -2.21 -12.61
CA MET A 1 18.02 -1.60 -12.61
C MET A 1 17.12 -2.51 -13.43
N THR A 2 16.02 -2.99 -12.87
CA THR A 2 15.00 -3.67 -13.66
C THR A 2 14.28 -2.61 -14.49
N SER A 3 14.27 -2.77 -15.82
CA SER A 3 13.64 -1.80 -16.71
C SER A 3 12.11 -1.87 -16.59
N SER A 4 11.42 -0.77 -16.93
CA SER A 4 9.95 -0.76 -17.04
C SER A 4 9.43 -1.86 -17.98
N THR A 5 10.21 -2.23 -18.99
CA THR A 5 9.93 -3.34 -19.91
C THR A 5 9.91 -4.70 -19.20
N VAL A 6 10.90 -4.99 -18.36
CA VAL A 6 10.98 -6.26 -17.61
C VAL A 6 9.79 -6.38 -16.67
N ILE A 7 9.38 -5.28 -16.02
CA ILE A 7 8.21 -5.27 -15.13
C ILE A 7 6.93 -5.46 -15.91
N SER A 8 6.78 -4.78 -17.05
CA SER A 8 5.60 -4.97 -17.90
C SER A 8 5.45 -6.44 -18.34
N ARG A 9 6.56 -7.11 -18.67
CA ARG A 9 6.57 -8.55 -18.99
C ARG A 9 6.27 -9.42 -17.78
N PHE A 10 6.85 -9.13 -16.62
CA PHE A 10 6.54 -9.83 -15.38
C PHE A 10 5.05 -9.74 -15.03
N LEU A 11 4.47 -8.54 -15.12
CA LEU A 11 3.04 -8.32 -14.86
C LEU A 11 2.15 -8.97 -15.92
N SER A 12 2.64 -9.17 -17.15
CA SER A 12 1.90 -9.89 -18.20
C SER A 12 1.64 -11.36 -17.86
N LEU A 13 2.38 -11.93 -16.90
CA LEU A 13 2.12 -13.27 -16.35
C LEU A 13 0.81 -13.36 -15.56
N ALA A 14 0.16 -12.23 -15.27
CA ALA A 14 -1.22 -12.19 -14.79
C ALA A 14 -2.25 -12.59 -15.87
N LEU A 15 -1.81 -12.72 -17.13
CA LEU A 15 -2.62 -13.24 -18.26
C LEU A 15 -3.94 -12.48 -18.45
N GLY A 16 -3.90 -11.16 -18.29
CA GLY A 16 -5.05 -10.27 -18.46
C GLY A 16 -5.93 -10.11 -17.21
N GLU A 17 -5.63 -10.80 -16.10
CA GLU A 17 -6.29 -10.49 -14.83
C GLU A 17 -5.76 -9.18 -14.24
N PRO A 18 -6.65 -8.30 -13.74
CA PRO A 18 -6.24 -7.04 -13.13
C PRO A 18 -5.49 -7.31 -11.82
N LEU A 19 -4.28 -6.76 -11.70
CA LEU A 19 -3.50 -6.85 -10.48
C LEU A 19 -4.01 -5.83 -9.45
N PRO A 20 -4.20 -6.22 -8.18
CA PRO A 20 -4.78 -5.35 -7.18
C PRO A 20 -3.80 -4.27 -6.73
N SER A 21 -4.28 -3.07 -6.41
CA SER A 21 -3.42 -1.97 -5.91
C SER A 21 -2.54 -2.35 -4.72
N PRO A 22 -3.01 -3.14 -3.72
CA PRO A 22 -2.15 -3.67 -2.66
C PRO A 22 -0.92 -4.48 -3.11
N PHE A 23 -0.94 -5.06 -4.31
CA PHE A 23 0.21 -5.72 -4.92
C PHE A 23 1.08 -4.74 -5.72
N LEU A 24 0.44 -3.89 -6.52
CA LEU A 24 1.12 -2.94 -7.41
C LEU A 24 1.86 -1.84 -6.66
N GLY A 25 1.26 -1.26 -5.63
CA GLY A 25 1.80 -0.11 -4.91
C GLY A 25 3.19 -0.34 -4.31
N PRO A 26 3.40 -1.39 -3.50
CA PRO A 26 4.74 -1.74 -2.98
C PRO A 26 5.75 -2.03 -4.10
N LEU A 27 5.29 -2.64 -5.20
CA LEU A 27 6.13 -2.93 -6.37
C LEU A 27 6.60 -1.62 -7.03
N ILE A 28 5.69 -0.67 -7.28
CA ILE A 28 5.99 0.65 -7.83
C ILE A 28 6.94 1.42 -6.92
N ASN A 29 6.74 1.34 -5.60
CA ASN A 29 7.63 1.97 -4.63
C ASN A 29 9.09 1.52 -4.81
N SER A 30 9.30 0.21 -5.02
CA SER A 30 10.63 -0.34 -5.24
C SER A 30 11.31 0.20 -6.51
N PHE A 31 10.55 0.51 -7.57
CA PHE A 31 11.10 0.99 -8.84
C PHE A 31 11.33 2.47 -8.89
N VAL A 32 10.32 3.24 -8.51
CA VAL A 32 10.35 4.67 -8.78
C VAL A 32 11.17 5.39 -7.69
N PHE A 33 11.30 4.80 -6.50
CA PHE A 33 11.81 5.54 -5.34
C PHE A 33 12.90 4.88 -4.51
N SER A 34 13.21 3.60 -4.77
CA SER A 34 14.40 2.91 -4.21
C SER A 34 15.28 2.34 -5.32
N PRO A 35 15.88 3.16 -6.21
CA PRO A 35 16.60 2.68 -7.40
C PRO A 35 17.83 1.82 -7.09
N THR A 36 18.34 1.86 -5.84
CA THR A 36 19.42 1.00 -5.35
C THR A 36 18.93 -0.39 -4.90
N ARG A 37 17.61 -0.62 -4.83
CA ARG A 37 16.98 -1.84 -4.30
C ARG A 37 16.01 -2.40 -5.31
N VAL A 38 16.59 -3.16 -6.23
CA VAL A 38 15.81 -3.91 -7.22
C VAL A 38 15.07 -5.03 -6.50
N PRO A 39 13.72 -5.13 -6.62
CA PRO A 39 13.00 -6.26 -6.06
C PRO A 39 13.42 -7.55 -6.76
N LYS A 40 13.53 -8.64 -6.00
CA LYS A 40 13.67 -9.96 -6.61
C LYS A 40 12.27 -10.44 -7.01
N LEU A 41 12.11 -10.82 -8.27
CA LEU A 41 10.83 -11.21 -8.86
C LEU A 41 10.72 -12.73 -8.94
N TYR A 42 9.51 -13.26 -8.76
CA TYR A 42 9.26 -14.70 -8.71
C TYR A 42 8.01 -15.07 -9.51
N VAL A 43 8.09 -16.20 -10.21
CA VAL A 43 6.93 -16.84 -10.84
C VAL A 43 6.46 -17.96 -9.93
N LEU A 44 5.17 -17.93 -9.58
CA LEU A 44 4.53 -18.98 -8.80
C LEU A 44 3.81 -19.90 -9.77
N ARG A 45 4.10 -21.19 -9.67
CA ARG A 45 3.48 -22.26 -10.45
C ARG A 45 2.81 -23.27 -9.51
N GLU A 46 2.01 -24.16 -10.07
CA GLU A 46 1.24 -25.12 -9.29
C GLU A 46 2.13 -26.08 -8.48
N HIS A 47 3.28 -26.45 -9.04
CA HIS A 47 4.19 -27.42 -8.41
C HIS A 47 5.60 -26.86 -8.12
N SER A 48 5.84 -25.59 -8.43
CA SER A 48 7.14 -24.96 -8.24
C SER A 48 7.04 -23.45 -8.01
N ALA A 49 8.08 -22.89 -7.41
CA ALA A 49 8.34 -21.45 -7.44
C ALA A 49 9.74 -21.24 -8.00
N GLN A 50 9.92 -20.21 -8.82
CA GLN A 50 11.20 -19.94 -9.46
C GLN A 50 11.46 -18.44 -9.51
N ASP A 51 12.74 -18.07 -9.61
CA ASP A 51 13.13 -16.70 -9.91
C ASP A 51 12.63 -16.34 -11.31
N TYR A 52 12.11 -15.12 -11.44
CA TYR A 52 11.74 -14.58 -12.75
C TYR A 52 12.99 -14.11 -13.49
N ASP A 53 13.19 -14.67 -14.68
CA ASP A 53 14.20 -14.26 -15.64
C ASP A 53 13.49 -13.63 -16.85
N ASP A 54 14.00 -12.51 -17.35
CA ASP A 54 13.43 -11.77 -18.49
C ASP A 54 13.66 -12.49 -19.83
N ASP A 55 14.42 -13.59 -19.85
CA ASP A 55 14.46 -14.51 -20.99
C ASP A 55 13.14 -15.30 -21.10
N ALA A 56 12.20 -14.74 -21.87
CA ALA A 56 10.86 -15.29 -22.12
C ALA A 56 10.85 -16.78 -22.51
N ARG A 57 11.93 -17.30 -23.10
CA ARG A 57 12.02 -18.71 -23.51
C ARG A 57 12.01 -19.69 -22.34
N ALA A 58 12.48 -19.29 -21.16
CA ALA A 58 12.53 -20.16 -19.98
C ALA A 58 11.18 -20.23 -19.24
N VAL A 59 10.38 -19.16 -19.30
CA VAL A 59 9.07 -19.08 -18.62
C VAL A 59 8.00 -19.85 -19.38
N ASP A 60 8.05 -19.84 -20.72
CA ASP A 60 7.07 -20.52 -21.59
C ASP A 60 7.35 -22.01 -21.80
N ALA A 61 8.56 -22.50 -21.50
CA ALA A 61 8.95 -23.90 -21.70
C ALA A 61 8.48 -24.86 -20.57
N ALA A 62 8.05 -24.31 -19.43
CA ALA A 62 7.59 -25.11 -18.29
C ALA A 62 6.16 -25.63 -18.53
N HIS A 63 5.96 -26.95 -18.40
CA HIS A 63 4.63 -27.58 -18.47
C HIS A 63 3.78 -27.33 -17.21
N ASP A 64 4.36 -26.70 -16.19
CA ASP A 64 3.74 -26.35 -14.91
C ASP A 64 3.04 -24.97 -15.03
N PRO A 65 1.70 -24.89 -14.94
CA PRO A 65 0.96 -23.65 -15.16
C PRO A 65 1.38 -22.52 -14.20
N VAL A 66 1.42 -21.29 -14.70
CA VAL A 66 1.58 -20.10 -13.86
C VAL A 66 0.28 -19.85 -13.09
N VAL A 67 0.38 -19.85 -11.77
CA VAL A 67 -0.75 -19.64 -10.84
C VAL A 67 -0.67 -18.31 -10.10
N GLY A 68 0.45 -17.60 -10.23
CA GLY A 68 0.63 -16.28 -9.66
C GLY A 68 2.03 -15.71 -9.86
N ILE A 69 2.25 -14.56 -9.24
CA ILE A 69 3.52 -13.84 -9.26
C ILE A 69 3.82 -13.28 -7.88
N GLY A 70 5.10 -13.08 -7.58
CA GLY A 70 5.53 -12.55 -6.30
C GLY A 70 6.82 -11.76 -6.42
N PHE A 71 7.11 -10.97 -5.40
CA PHE A 71 8.36 -10.24 -5.30
C PHE A 71 8.81 -10.07 -3.86
N SER A 72 10.10 -9.85 -3.68
CA SER A 72 10.71 -9.55 -2.39
C SER A 72 11.54 -8.28 -2.44
N PHE A 73 11.68 -7.64 -1.28
CA PHE A 73 12.62 -6.54 -1.08
C PHE A 73 13.15 -6.56 0.35
N ILE A 74 14.32 -5.94 0.55
CA ILE A 74 14.90 -5.72 1.88
C ILE A 74 14.52 -4.29 2.31
N SER A 75 13.66 -4.18 3.31
CA SER A 75 13.29 -2.90 3.94
C SER A 75 14.38 -2.47 4.92
N ASP A 76 14.74 -1.18 4.91
CA ASP A 76 15.60 -0.52 5.90
C ASP A 76 14.81 0.13 7.03
N ASN A 77 13.53 0.44 6.81
CA ASN A 77 12.72 1.03 7.86
C ASN A 77 12.21 -0.07 8.79
N GLN A 78 12.94 -0.18 9.90
CA GLN A 78 12.58 -0.80 11.17
C GLN A 78 12.62 -2.34 11.19
N HIS A 79 13.80 -2.84 11.54
CA HIS A 79 14.23 -4.24 11.51
C HIS A 79 14.56 -4.69 10.08
N GLU A 80 15.67 -5.37 9.89
CA GLU A 80 16.11 -6.01 8.66
C GLU A 80 15.09 -7.10 8.23
N ARG A 81 13.87 -6.72 7.81
CA ARG A 81 12.79 -7.63 7.47
C ARG A 81 12.74 -7.76 5.97
N PHE A 82 13.04 -8.96 5.51
CA PHE A 82 12.72 -9.42 4.18
C PHE A 82 11.20 -9.35 3.99
N GLY A 83 10.74 -8.50 3.07
CA GLY A 83 9.33 -8.35 2.74
C GLY A 83 8.96 -9.24 1.57
N LEU A 84 7.81 -9.92 1.65
CA LEU A 84 7.25 -10.66 0.52
C LEU A 84 5.85 -10.16 0.17
N HIS A 85 5.64 -10.04 -1.13
CA HIS A 85 4.36 -9.72 -1.73
C HIS A 85 4.05 -10.74 -2.81
N PHE A 86 2.79 -11.10 -2.95
CA PHE A 86 2.34 -12.05 -3.95
C PHE A 86 0.94 -11.73 -4.42
N TRP A 87 0.63 -12.23 -5.61
CA TRP A 87 -0.70 -12.30 -6.16
C TRP A 87 -0.90 -13.68 -6.76
N LEU A 88 -2.09 -14.23 -6.57
CA LEU A 88 -2.51 -15.50 -7.12
C LEU A 88 -3.74 -15.28 -7.99
N ARG A 89 -3.84 -16.06 -9.07
CA ARG A 89 -4.97 -15.98 -9.99
C ARG A 89 -6.28 -16.25 -9.28
N SER A 90 -7.33 -15.52 -9.64
CA SER A 90 -8.65 -15.66 -9.00
C SER A 90 -9.29 -17.04 -9.20
N THR A 91 -8.86 -17.77 -10.23
CA THR A 91 -9.42 -19.07 -10.63
C THR A 91 -8.81 -20.28 -9.93
N ILE A 92 -7.73 -20.12 -9.15
CA ILE A 92 -7.05 -21.27 -8.56
C ILE A 92 -7.81 -21.78 -7.35
N ALA A 93 -7.84 -23.10 -7.18
CA ALA A 93 -8.49 -23.72 -6.03
C ALA A 93 -7.72 -23.41 -4.73
N PRO A 94 -8.40 -23.28 -3.56
CA PRO A 94 -7.73 -23.00 -2.30
C PRO A 94 -6.56 -23.95 -1.94
N PRO A 95 -6.65 -25.29 -2.16
CA PRO A 95 -5.51 -26.18 -1.91
C PRO A 95 -4.28 -25.85 -2.76
N THR A 96 -4.49 -25.54 -4.05
CA THR A 96 -3.44 -25.11 -4.97
C THR A 96 -2.82 -23.79 -4.52
N ALA A 97 -3.63 -22.83 -4.07
CA ALA A 97 -3.14 -21.58 -3.51
C ALA A 97 -2.22 -21.82 -2.30
N THR A 98 -2.67 -22.63 -1.32
CA THR A 98 -1.89 -22.97 -0.13
C THR A 98 -0.57 -23.65 -0.49
N GLN A 99 -0.60 -24.63 -1.39
CA GLN A 99 0.61 -25.33 -1.84
C GLN A 99 1.59 -24.38 -2.52
N SER A 100 1.11 -23.56 -3.45
CA SER A 100 1.92 -22.61 -4.20
C SER A 100 2.56 -21.55 -3.28
N LEU A 101 1.81 -21.08 -2.27
CA LEU A 101 2.34 -20.18 -1.24
C LEU A 101 3.43 -20.84 -0.39
N SER A 102 3.25 -22.11 -0.02
CA SER A 102 4.28 -22.84 0.72
C SER A 102 5.57 -22.98 -0.08
N LEU A 103 5.46 -23.34 -1.36
CA LEU A 103 6.60 -23.43 -2.27
C LEU A 103 7.28 -22.07 -2.46
N PHE A 104 6.49 -21.01 -2.63
CA PHE A 104 6.99 -19.64 -2.76
C PHE A 104 7.77 -19.20 -1.52
N LEU A 105 7.18 -19.34 -0.33
CA LEU A 105 7.84 -18.95 0.92
C LEU A 105 9.18 -19.67 1.06
N ARG A 106 9.20 -21.00 0.91
CA ARG A 106 10.43 -21.80 1.00
C ARG A 106 11.48 -21.40 -0.03
N HIS A 107 11.07 -21.15 -1.27
CA HIS A 107 11.99 -20.76 -2.35
C HIS A 107 12.56 -19.36 -2.12
N ALA A 108 11.70 -18.40 -1.77
CA ALA A 108 12.10 -17.02 -1.56
C ALA A 108 13.06 -16.86 -0.38
N THR A 109 12.98 -17.76 0.61
CA THR A 109 13.78 -17.71 1.84
C THR A 109 14.87 -18.77 1.89
N ALA A 110 15.12 -19.48 0.78
CA ALA A 110 16.13 -20.53 0.71
C ALA A 110 17.53 -19.99 1.02
N GLY A 111 18.24 -20.66 1.93
CA GLY A 111 19.61 -20.29 2.32
C GLY A 111 19.71 -19.11 3.28
N MET A 112 18.59 -18.57 3.74
CA MET A 112 18.56 -17.58 4.82
C MET A 112 18.49 -18.30 6.16
N ASP A 113 19.24 -17.82 7.17
CA ASP A 113 19.04 -18.24 8.56
C ASP A 113 17.59 -17.95 9.01
N PRO A 114 17.05 -18.62 10.05
CA PRO A 114 15.71 -18.33 10.55
C PRO A 114 15.54 -16.84 10.81
N HIS A 115 14.76 -16.19 9.97
CA HIS A 115 14.59 -14.74 9.96
C HIS A 115 13.12 -14.39 9.84
N MET A 116 12.80 -13.20 10.32
CA MET A 116 11.45 -12.69 10.25
C MET A 116 11.15 -12.16 8.85
N VAL A 117 10.14 -12.75 8.23
CA VAL A 117 9.56 -12.30 6.97
C VAL A 117 8.34 -11.45 7.26
N GLY A 118 8.28 -10.27 6.66
CA GLY A 118 7.09 -9.42 6.68
C GLY A 118 6.17 -9.76 5.51
N LEU A 119 4.94 -10.20 5.81
CA LEU A 119 3.88 -10.34 4.81
C LEU A 119 2.91 -9.18 4.97
N ARG A 120 2.84 -8.33 3.95
CA ARG A 120 2.10 -7.05 3.99
C ARG A 120 0.82 -7.19 3.16
N ALA A 121 -0.30 -6.71 3.71
CA ALA A 121 -1.60 -6.75 3.04
C ALA A 121 -1.93 -8.14 2.45
N VAL A 122 -1.94 -9.16 3.31
CA VAL A 122 -2.33 -10.52 2.96
C VAL A 122 -3.84 -10.67 3.03
N GLU A 123 -4.48 -11.12 1.96
CA GLU A 123 -5.92 -11.43 1.96
C GLU A 123 -6.25 -12.54 2.97
N HIS A 124 -7.37 -12.41 3.67
CA HIS A 124 -7.77 -13.29 4.78
C HIS A 124 -7.71 -14.79 4.45
N ASN A 125 -8.13 -15.19 3.24
CA ASN A 125 -8.09 -16.59 2.84
C ASN A 125 -6.66 -17.15 2.76
N HIS A 126 -5.70 -16.34 2.32
CA HIS A 126 -4.28 -16.71 2.30
C HIS A 126 -3.63 -16.57 3.67
N TYR A 127 -4.09 -15.61 4.47
CA TYR A 127 -3.66 -15.43 5.85
C TYR A 127 -3.85 -16.71 6.66
N VAL A 128 -5.02 -17.37 6.56
CA VAL A 128 -5.30 -18.63 7.27
C VAL A 128 -4.35 -19.74 6.79
N ALA A 129 -4.22 -19.92 5.48
CA ALA A 129 -3.34 -20.93 4.89
C ALA A 129 -1.86 -20.75 5.32
N ILE A 130 -1.40 -19.50 5.47
CA ILE A 130 -0.02 -19.20 5.84
C ILE A 130 0.29 -19.64 7.29
N GLN A 131 -0.69 -19.57 8.19
CA GLN A 131 -0.49 -20.00 9.59
C GLN A 131 -0.14 -21.48 9.70
N ASP A 132 -0.63 -22.30 8.78
CA ASP A 132 -0.41 -23.75 8.78
C ASP A 132 0.94 -24.17 8.17
N ILE A 133 1.60 -23.27 7.42
CA ILE A 133 2.82 -23.60 6.65
C ILE A 133 4.10 -22.98 7.20
N VAL A 134 4.03 -22.00 8.11
CA VAL A 134 5.20 -21.33 8.70
C VAL A 134 5.56 -21.91 10.08
N ASN A 135 6.84 -21.76 10.48
CA ASN A 135 7.30 -22.27 11.79
C ASN A 135 6.64 -21.54 12.95
N ARG A 136 6.47 -20.21 12.84
CA ARG A 136 5.87 -19.38 13.88
C ARG A 136 5.33 -18.07 13.32
N VAL A 137 4.16 -17.63 13.79
CA VAL A 137 3.67 -16.26 13.62
C VAL A 137 4.17 -15.40 14.78
N LEU A 138 4.91 -14.33 14.48
CA LEU A 138 5.53 -13.43 15.46
C LEU A 138 4.60 -12.29 15.86
N TRP A 139 3.86 -11.74 14.89
CA TRP A 139 2.82 -10.75 15.12
C TRP A 139 1.75 -10.83 14.04
N LYS A 140 0.54 -10.42 14.41
CA LYS A 140 -0.63 -10.34 13.53
C LYS A 140 -1.45 -9.13 13.91
N ASP A 141 -1.93 -8.40 12.92
CA ASP A 141 -3.07 -7.52 13.13
C ASP A 141 -4.33 -8.40 13.24
N THR A 142 -4.86 -8.52 14.46
CA THR A 142 -6.04 -9.36 14.74
C THR A 142 -7.30 -8.81 14.11
N ASN A 143 -7.33 -7.50 13.85
CA ASN A 143 -8.44 -6.82 13.21
C ASN A 143 -8.11 -6.74 11.72
N GLY A 144 -8.84 -7.52 10.91
CA GLY A 144 -8.73 -7.41 9.46
C GLY A 144 -9.23 -6.04 8.98
N CYS A 145 -8.59 -5.51 7.94
CA CYS A 145 -8.99 -4.25 7.31
C CYS A 145 -9.74 -4.53 6.02
N GLY A 146 -10.86 -3.86 5.81
CA GLY A 146 -11.54 -3.85 4.51
C GLY A 146 -10.74 -3.03 3.50
N LEU A 147 -10.64 -3.52 2.27
CA LEU A 147 -10.09 -2.76 1.15
C LEU A 147 -11.15 -1.81 0.58
N TYR A 148 -10.77 -0.55 0.41
CA TYR A 148 -11.58 0.47 -0.25
C TYR A 148 -10.84 0.98 -1.48
N LEU A 149 -11.53 1.05 -2.61
CA LEU A 149 -11.01 1.55 -3.88
C LEU A 149 -11.77 2.79 -4.33
N LEU A 150 -11.05 3.72 -4.94
CA LEU A 150 -11.63 4.87 -5.62
C LEU A 150 -11.45 4.69 -7.12
N ASP A 151 -12.55 4.77 -7.86
CA ASP A 151 -12.50 4.84 -9.32
C ASP A 151 -11.71 6.09 -9.75
N ALA A 152 -10.83 5.94 -10.73
CA ALA A 152 -10.00 7.02 -11.24
C ALA A 152 -10.84 8.21 -11.75
N ALA A 153 -12.04 7.94 -12.28
CA ALA A 153 -12.97 8.96 -12.78
C ALA A 153 -13.79 9.65 -11.68
N THR A 154 -13.79 9.13 -10.44
CA THR A 154 -14.57 9.73 -9.35
C THR A 154 -14.04 11.14 -9.03
N PRO A 155 -14.86 12.19 -9.16
CA PRO A 155 -14.44 13.54 -8.85
C PRO A 155 -14.23 13.69 -7.34
N VAL A 156 -13.17 14.39 -6.96
CA VAL A 156 -12.90 14.76 -5.57
C VAL A 156 -12.81 16.26 -5.44
N THR A 157 -13.22 16.78 -4.28
CA THR A 157 -13.03 18.19 -3.96
C THR A 157 -11.61 18.39 -3.46
N SER A 158 -10.81 19.16 -4.19
CA SER A 158 -9.45 19.54 -3.81
C SER A 158 -9.31 21.05 -3.65
N VAL A 159 -8.27 21.45 -2.93
CA VAL A 159 -7.90 22.83 -2.68
C VAL A 159 -6.42 22.98 -3.02
N ALA A 160 -6.08 24.03 -3.76
CA ALA A 160 -4.70 24.31 -4.12
C ALA A 160 -3.85 24.66 -2.88
N LEU A 161 -2.58 24.30 -2.90
CA LEU A 161 -1.63 24.70 -1.86
C LEU A 161 -1.58 26.25 -1.74
N GLY A 162 -1.57 26.74 -0.51
CA GLY A 162 -1.61 28.16 -0.17
C GLY A 162 -3.00 28.81 -0.26
N ALA A 163 -4.02 28.12 -0.78
CA ALA A 163 -5.38 28.66 -0.79
C ALA A 163 -5.94 28.69 0.63
N THR A 164 -6.71 29.74 0.92
CA THR A 164 -7.35 29.97 2.21
C THR A 164 -8.87 30.02 2.08
N TRP A 165 -9.56 29.59 3.13
CA TRP A 165 -11.02 29.63 3.21
C TRP A 165 -11.48 29.80 4.67
N GLN A 166 -12.74 30.19 4.85
CA GLN A 166 -13.34 30.37 6.17
C GLN A 166 -14.38 29.29 6.48
N VAL A 167 -14.37 28.79 7.71
CA VAL A 167 -15.43 27.91 8.25
C VAL A 167 -15.66 28.27 9.71
N ASP A 168 -16.90 28.61 10.06
CA ASP A 168 -17.34 28.96 11.42
C ASP A 168 -16.47 30.04 12.09
N GLY A 169 -16.06 31.05 11.33
CA GLY A 169 -15.26 32.19 11.83
C GLY A 169 -13.75 31.96 11.87
N ASP A 170 -13.28 30.73 11.69
CA ASP A 170 -11.84 30.43 11.56
C ASP A 170 -11.40 30.55 10.09
N THR A 171 -10.15 30.99 9.87
CA THR A 171 -9.52 30.96 8.56
C THR A 171 -8.52 29.80 8.50
N PHE A 172 -8.70 28.95 7.50
CA PHE A 172 -7.86 27.78 7.24
C PHE A 172 -7.04 27.97 5.95
N GLU A 173 -5.97 27.19 5.84
CA GLU A 173 -5.08 27.15 4.69
C GLU A 173 -4.72 25.71 4.34
N MET A 174 -4.65 25.42 3.04
CA MET A 174 -4.16 24.14 2.54
C MET A 174 -2.64 24.22 2.37
N ASP A 175 -1.91 23.27 2.94
CA ASP A 175 -0.46 23.21 2.88
C ASP A 175 0.03 21.77 2.67
N SER A 176 1.32 21.63 2.40
CA SER A 176 2.00 20.34 2.37
C SER A 176 2.31 19.89 3.80
N ALA A 177 2.21 18.59 4.06
CA ALA A 177 2.65 18.05 5.34
C ALA A 177 4.18 18.14 5.45
N LEU A 178 4.66 18.55 6.62
CA LEU A 178 6.07 18.76 6.92
C LEU A 178 6.53 17.81 8.03
N PRO A 179 7.84 17.53 8.16
CA PRO A 179 8.35 16.71 9.26
C PRO A 179 7.90 17.18 10.64
N SER A 180 7.78 18.49 10.86
CA SER A 180 7.30 19.07 12.12
C SER A 180 5.85 18.71 12.48
N ASP A 181 5.07 18.18 11.53
CA ASP A 181 3.68 17.76 11.77
C ASP A 181 3.61 16.33 12.36
N ALA A 182 4.71 15.58 12.38
CA ALA A 182 4.76 14.19 12.86
C ALA A 182 4.16 14.00 14.27
N PRO A 183 4.44 14.85 15.28
CA PRO A 183 3.85 14.69 16.60
C PRO A 183 2.32 14.78 16.60
N ALA A 184 1.75 15.71 15.81
CA ALA A 184 0.30 15.84 15.68
C ALA A 184 -0.31 14.60 15.00
N ILE A 185 0.31 14.13 13.91
CA ILE A 185 -0.11 12.94 13.17
C ILE A 185 -0.10 11.69 14.07
N LEU A 186 0.99 11.46 14.79
CA LEU A 186 1.16 10.32 15.70
C LEU A 186 0.15 10.35 16.85
N SER A 187 -0.10 11.53 17.44
CA SER A 187 -1.00 11.66 18.58
C SER A 187 -2.47 11.29 18.28
N LEU A 188 -2.89 11.31 17.01
CA LEU A 188 -4.25 10.92 16.59
C LEU A 188 -4.27 9.60 15.81
N SER A 189 -3.14 8.90 15.67
CA SER A 189 -3.10 7.63 14.97
C SER A 189 -3.82 6.55 15.77
N SER A 190 -4.65 5.74 15.09
CA SER A 190 -5.30 4.57 15.69
C SER A 190 -4.39 3.34 15.74
N ILE A 191 -3.22 3.41 15.10
CA ILE A 191 -2.20 2.36 15.09
C ILE A 191 -0.92 2.97 15.67
N GLU A 192 -0.22 2.22 16.51
CA GLU A 192 1.09 2.60 17.00
C GLU A 192 2.11 2.51 15.87
N TYR A 193 2.32 3.62 15.18
CA TYR A 193 3.39 3.74 14.19
C TYR A 193 4.68 4.16 14.87
N ASP A 194 5.77 3.62 14.37
CA ASP A 194 7.09 4.14 14.70
C ASP A 194 7.26 5.57 14.17
N GLU A 195 7.91 6.42 14.96
CA GLU A 195 8.12 7.82 14.64
C GLU A 195 9.03 8.00 13.40
N ASP A 196 10.08 7.19 13.25
CA ASP A 196 10.96 7.19 12.07
C ASP A 196 10.19 6.85 10.80
N TYR A 197 9.21 5.94 10.89
CA TYR A 197 8.35 5.63 9.75
C TYR A 197 7.58 6.86 9.30
N ILE A 198 6.95 7.61 10.21
CA ILE A 198 6.21 8.83 9.87
C ILE A 198 7.14 9.90 9.31
N TYR A 199 8.31 10.13 9.92
CA TYR A 199 9.29 11.06 9.36
C TYR A 199 9.78 10.64 7.99
N SER A 200 9.95 9.34 7.75
CA SER A 200 10.38 8.83 6.45
C SER A 200 9.37 9.21 5.37
N LEU A 201 8.06 9.11 5.62
CA LEU A 201 7.02 9.53 4.69
C LEU A 201 7.07 11.05 4.44
N LEU A 202 7.16 11.84 5.51
CA LEU A 202 7.14 13.30 5.46
C LEU A 202 8.38 13.91 4.79
N LYS A 203 9.53 13.21 4.84
CA LYS A 203 10.78 13.63 4.20
C LYS A 203 11.01 12.97 2.85
N HIS A 204 10.21 11.97 2.48
CA HIS A 204 10.44 11.19 1.29
C HIS A 204 10.43 12.09 0.05
N PRO A 205 11.39 12.00 -0.89
CA PRO A 205 11.47 12.89 -2.05
C PRO A 205 10.24 12.85 -2.97
N VAL A 206 9.38 11.84 -2.79
CA VAL A 206 8.15 11.66 -3.58
C VAL A 206 6.88 11.63 -2.75
N PHE A 207 6.70 10.70 -1.80
CA PHE A 207 5.50 10.68 -0.95
C PHE A 207 5.17 12.04 -0.32
N SER A 208 6.17 12.79 0.17
CA SER A 208 5.96 14.13 0.75
C SER A 208 5.22 15.11 -0.18
N LYS A 209 5.32 14.94 -1.50
CA LYS A 209 4.64 15.78 -2.50
C LYS A 209 3.12 15.56 -2.55
N PHE A 210 2.66 14.40 -2.08
CA PHE A 210 1.23 14.04 -2.06
C PHE A 210 0.54 14.44 -0.76
N LEU A 211 1.30 14.52 0.34
CA LEU A 211 0.74 14.68 1.68
C LEU A 211 0.16 16.08 1.84
N ARG A 212 -1.04 16.17 2.38
CA ARG A 212 -1.74 17.44 2.59
C ARG A 212 -2.12 17.62 4.04
N VAL A 213 -2.02 18.87 4.48
CA VAL A 213 -2.41 19.31 5.81
C VAL A 213 -3.20 20.61 5.70
N VAL A 214 -4.26 20.71 6.48
CA VAL A 214 -5.01 21.93 6.71
C VAL A 214 -4.45 22.57 7.97
N ARG A 215 -4.09 23.84 7.86
CA ARG A 215 -3.57 24.64 8.96
C ARG A 215 -4.56 25.74 9.33
N VAL A 216 -4.53 26.17 10.59
CA VAL A 216 -5.11 27.48 10.96
C VAL A 216 -4.21 28.56 10.38
N ALA A 217 -4.74 29.45 9.56
CA ALA A 217 -3.93 30.39 8.77
C ALA A 217 -3.10 31.34 9.66
N ALA A 218 -3.68 31.79 10.78
CA ALA A 218 -3.03 32.75 11.69
C ALA A 218 -1.85 32.14 12.48
N THR A 219 -1.98 30.90 12.95
CA THR A 219 -0.98 30.25 13.80
C THR A 219 -0.11 29.24 13.06
N LYS A 220 -0.49 28.87 11.84
CA LYS A 220 0.09 27.78 11.04
C LYS A 220 0.03 26.40 11.72
N GLN A 221 -0.78 26.28 12.77
CA GLN A 221 -0.98 25.00 13.46
C GLN A 221 -1.67 23.99 12.53
N PRO A 222 -1.12 22.77 12.36
CA PRO A 222 -1.79 21.70 11.62
C PRO A 222 -3.00 21.19 12.41
N VAL A 223 -4.16 21.07 11.75
CA VAL A 223 -5.42 20.67 12.41
C VAL A 223 -6.17 19.54 11.70
N SER A 224 -5.84 19.26 10.43
CA SER A 224 -6.36 18.10 9.71
C SER A 224 -5.40 17.68 8.61
N TRP A 225 -5.30 16.40 8.28
CA TRP A 225 -4.33 15.91 7.30
C TRP A 225 -4.75 14.59 6.65
N ALA A 226 -4.07 14.28 5.56
CA ALA A 226 -4.17 13.03 4.83
C ALA A 226 -2.82 12.69 4.20
N LEU A 227 -2.34 11.46 4.43
CA LEU A 227 -1.05 10.99 3.95
C LEU A 227 -1.23 9.79 2.99
N VAL A 228 -0.11 9.43 2.35
CA VAL A 228 0.06 8.24 1.52
C VAL A 228 1.17 7.41 2.15
N HIS A 229 0.90 6.13 2.41
CA HIS A 229 1.85 5.16 2.92
C HIS A 229 2.85 4.75 1.82
N ASN A 230 3.93 4.07 2.22
CA ASN A 230 4.97 3.63 1.28
C ASN A 230 4.52 2.55 0.29
N ASP A 231 3.34 1.94 0.53
CA ASP A 231 2.68 1.04 -0.41
C ASP A 231 1.70 1.77 -1.33
N PHE A 232 1.61 3.09 -1.30
CA PHE A 232 0.61 3.90 -2.01
C PHE A 232 -0.82 3.80 -1.49
N SER A 233 -1.05 3.14 -0.35
CA SER A 233 -2.34 3.24 0.33
C SER A 233 -2.51 4.62 0.93
N LEU A 234 -3.71 5.17 0.81
CA LEU A 234 -4.14 6.40 1.45
C LEU A 234 -4.44 6.11 2.93
N GLY A 235 -3.92 6.93 3.84
CA GLY A 235 -4.06 6.64 5.27
C GLY A 235 -3.54 7.75 6.16
N LEU A 236 -3.40 7.41 7.46
CA LEU A 236 -3.07 8.36 8.53
C LEU A 236 -3.97 9.60 8.49
N VAL A 237 -5.26 9.41 8.18
CA VAL A 237 -6.22 10.49 8.00
C VAL A 237 -6.67 11.00 9.36
N GLY A 238 -6.56 12.31 9.59
CA GLY A 238 -6.78 12.89 10.92
C GLY A 238 -7.44 14.26 10.91
N THR A 239 -8.16 14.55 11.99
CA THR A 239 -8.61 15.90 12.36
C THR A 239 -8.56 16.03 13.87
N ASP A 240 -7.86 17.06 14.33
CA ASP A 240 -7.86 17.48 15.72
C ASP A 240 -9.31 17.57 16.22
N PRO A 241 -9.64 16.94 17.36
CA PRO A 241 -10.98 16.95 17.93
C PRO A 241 -11.65 18.33 17.99
N ALA A 242 -10.89 19.39 18.28
CA ALA A 242 -11.41 20.76 18.38
C ALA A 242 -11.87 21.33 17.02
N TYR A 243 -11.40 20.77 15.91
CA TYR A 243 -11.66 21.23 14.54
C TYR A 243 -12.53 20.24 13.73
N ARG A 244 -13.08 19.21 14.38
CA ARG A 244 -13.98 18.24 13.73
C ARG A 244 -15.29 18.91 13.28
N ARG A 245 -16.02 18.22 12.41
CA ARG A 245 -17.32 18.66 11.84
C ARG A 245 -17.28 19.91 10.95
N LYS A 246 -16.08 20.45 10.68
CA LYS A 246 -15.84 21.56 9.73
C LYS A 246 -15.52 21.10 8.30
N GLY A 247 -15.56 19.79 8.02
CA GLY A 247 -15.28 19.22 6.70
C GLY A 247 -13.81 19.25 6.26
N LEU A 248 -12.88 19.65 7.13
CA LEU A 248 -11.47 19.88 6.79
C LEU A 248 -10.77 18.63 6.24
N VAL A 249 -11.03 17.47 6.83
CA VAL A 249 -10.45 16.20 6.38
C VAL A 249 -10.82 15.85 4.96
N ARG A 250 -12.02 16.22 4.52
CA ARG A 250 -12.49 15.98 3.16
C ARG A 250 -11.63 16.73 2.15
N LEU A 251 -11.28 17.97 2.48
CA LEU A 251 -10.43 18.83 1.66
C LEU A 251 -8.98 18.35 1.67
N ALA A 252 -8.44 17.98 2.84
CA ALA A 252 -7.09 17.40 2.92
C ALA A 252 -7.02 16.12 2.07
N PHE A 253 -7.97 15.21 2.26
CA PHE A 253 -7.99 13.92 1.58
C PHE A 253 -8.20 14.04 0.08
N GLY A 254 -9.14 14.86 -0.38
CA GLY A 254 -9.35 15.11 -1.80
C GLY A 254 -8.15 15.80 -2.46
N SER A 255 -7.47 16.70 -1.75
CA SER A 255 -6.25 17.34 -2.26
C SER A 255 -5.07 16.37 -2.32
N THR A 256 -4.96 15.42 -1.38
CA THR A 256 -3.98 14.32 -1.43
C THR A 256 -4.25 13.40 -2.62
N ILE A 257 -5.52 13.05 -2.87
CA ILE A 257 -5.93 12.23 -4.01
C ILE A 257 -5.59 12.90 -5.33
N GLU A 258 -5.89 14.19 -5.51
CA GLU A 258 -5.55 14.90 -6.75
C GLU A 258 -4.05 15.00 -6.97
N ALA A 259 -3.27 15.32 -5.92
CA ALA A 259 -1.81 15.35 -6.03
C ALA A 259 -1.22 13.99 -6.43
N TYR A 260 -1.79 12.91 -5.91
CA TYR A 260 -1.41 11.55 -6.25
C TYR A 260 -1.82 11.20 -7.69
N ARG A 261 -3.03 11.52 -8.13
CA ARG A 261 -3.49 11.32 -9.52
C ARG A 261 -2.65 12.09 -10.54
N ASP A 262 -2.27 13.32 -10.22
CA ASP A 262 -1.40 14.12 -11.07
C ASP A 262 -0.03 13.47 -11.25
N ALA A 263 0.51 12.86 -10.20
CA ALA A 263 1.78 12.14 -10.25
C ALA A 263 1.72 10.86 -11.11
N ILE A 264 0.61 10.12 -11.04
CA ILE A 264 0.35 8.97 -11.91
C ILE A 264 0.27 9.42 -13.37
N ARG A 265 -0.51 10.48 -13.66
CA ARG A 265 -0.77 10.96 -15.03
C ARG A 265 0.49 11.36 -15.79
N VAL A 266 1.51 11.85 -15.09
CA VAL A 266 2.78 12.28 -15.70
C VAL A 266 3.86 11.20 -15.67
N ALA A 267 3.57 10.01 -15.14
CA ALA A 267 4.51 8.91 -15.11
C ALA A 267 4.55 8.14 -16.44
N ASP A 268 5.74 7.70 -16.86
CA ASP A 268 5.97 7.04 -18.16
C ASP A 268 5.17 5.75 -18.39
N VAL A 269 4.68 5.09 -17.33
CA VAL A 269 3.96 3.80 -17.42
C VAL A 269 2.64 3.76 -16.64
N ASP A 270 2.01 4.92 -16.43
CA ASP A 270 0.72 5.08 -15.70
C ASP A 270 0.64 4.25 -14.41
N TRP A 271 1.80 4.05 -13.78
CA TRP A 271 2.01 3.18 -12.62
C TRP A 271 1.26 1.85 -12.71
N PHE A 272 1.27 1.23 -13.89
CA PHE A 272 0.69 -0.09 -14.18
C PHE A 272 -0.79 -0.21 -13.82
N GLY A 273 -1.56 0.89 -13.89
CA GLY A 273 -2.98 0.90 -13.55
C GLY A 273 -3.24 0.92 -12.04
N LEU A 274 -2.32 1.47 -11.24
CA LEU A 274 -2.51 1.62 -9.81
C LEU A 274 -3.72 2.52 -9.50
N HIS A 275 -4.74 1.96 -8.86
CA HIS A 275 -5.90 2.72 -8.38
C HIS A 275 -5.66 3.25 -6.97
N GLN A 276 -6.22 4.42 -6.65
CA GLN A 276 -6.22 4.94 -5.28
C GLN A 276 -6.98 3.98 -4.36
N TYR A 277 -6.36 3.62 -3.25
CA TYR A 277 -6.90 2.64 -2.33
C TYR A 277 -6.55 2.97 -0.89
N CYS A 278 -7.33 2.44 0.05
CA CYS A 278 -7.02 2.50 1.47
C CYS A 278 -7.53 1.26 2.20
N PHE A 279 -7.08 1.11 3.44
CA PHE A 279 -7.51 0.07 4.35
C PHE A 279 -8.22 0.71 5.54
N VAL A 280 -9.39 0.19 5.88
CA VAL A 280 -10.18 0.69 7.00
C VAL A 280 -10.57 -0.48 7.89
N PHE A 281 -10.33 -0.34 9.20
CA PHE A 281 -10.79 -1.31 10.19
C PHE A 281 -12.32 -1.42 10.19
N SER A 282 -12.82 -2.64 10.41
CA SER A 282 -14.25 -2.95 10.41
C SER A 282 -15.05 -2.20 11.48
N ASP A 283 -14.41 -1.80 12.58
CA ASP A 283 -15.03 -1.06 13.69
C ASP A 283 -14.88 0.48 13.55
N ASN A 284 -14.07 0.96 12.60
CA ASN A 284 -13.87 2.39 12.36
C ASN A 284 -14.98 2.98 11.47
N VAL A 285 -16.20 3.04 12.03
CA VAL A 285 -17.40 3.52 11.33
C VAL A 285 -17.22 4.94 10.76
N ALA A 286 -16.53 5.83 11.48
CA ALA A 286 -16.29 7.20 11.03
C ALA A 286 -15.48 7.24 9.73
N SER A 287 -14.43 6.42 9.61
CA SER A 287 -13.61 6.35 8.41
C SER A 287 -14.36 5.67 7.26
N GLN A 288 -15.15 4.64 7.53
CA GLN A 288 -16.00 4.01 6.51
C GLN A 288 -17.00 5.00 5.91
N GLN A 289 -17.64 5.82 6.75
CA GLN A 289 -18.55 6.89 6.31
C GLN A 289 -17.81 7.97 5.51
N LEU A 290 -16.60 8.36 5.93
CA LEU A 290 -15.76 9.28 5.17
C LEU A 290 -15.43 8.71 3.79
N MET A 291 -14.97 7.46 3.71
CA MET A 291 -14.64 6.78 2.44
C MET A 291 -15.86 6.75 1.51
N ALA A 292 -17.02 6.32 2.01
CA ALA A 292 -18.26 6.32 1.23
C ALA A 292 -18.64 7.74 0.73
N SER A 293 -18.51 8.77 1.57
CA SER A 293 -18.80 10.16 1.19
C SER A 293 -17.83 10.74 0.15
N MET A 294 -16.67 10.11 -0.01
CA MET A 294 -15.63 10.43 -0.97
C MET A 294 -15.73 9.59 -2.24
N GLY A 295 -16.72 8.69 -2.33
CA GLY A 295 -16.94 7.82 -3.48
C GLY A 295 -16.04 6.59 -3.53
N PHE A 296 -15.35 6.27 -2.43
CA PHE A 296 -14.70 4.96 -2.31
C PHE A 296 -15.77 3.89 -2.13
N HIS A 297 -15.56 2.75 -2.78
CA HIS A 297 -16.35 1.55 -2.55
C HIS A 297 -15.52 0.51 -1.82
N GLN A 298 -16.13 -0.15 -0.85
CA GLN A 298 -15.53 -1.33 -0.23
C GLN A 298 -15.53 -2.47 -1.25
N VAL A 299 -14.39 -3.12 -1.42
CA VAL A 299 -14.29 -4.33 -2.23
C VAL A 299 -14.86 -5.50 -1.43
N HIS A 300 -15.89 -6.16 -1.97
CA HIS A 300 -16.59 -7.24 -1.28
C HIS A 300 -15.66 -8.41 -0.99
N ASP A 301 -15.82 -9.03 0.19
CA ASP A 301 -15.04 -10.18 0.69
C ASP A 301 -13.52 -10.01 0.70
N LYS A 302 -13.02 -8.78 0.56
CA LYS A 302 -11.59 -8.48 0.61
C LYS A 302 -11.20 -7.86 1.95
N ILE A 303 -10.85 -8.75 2.89
CA ILE A 303 -10.28 -8.43 4.19
C ILE A 303 -8.77 -8.72 4.15
N PHE A 304 -7.97 -7.77 4.62
CA PHE A 304 -6.52 -7.83 4.59
C PHE A 304 -5.90 -7.78 5.98
N HIS A 305 -4.75 -8.44 6.12
CA HIS A 305 -3.99 -8.56 7.35
C HIS A 305 -2.49 -8.32 7.11
N TRP A 306 -1.81 -7.87 8.14
CA TRP A 306 -0.35 -7.77 8.18
C TRP A 306 0.17 -8.77 9.20
N MET A 307 1.26 -9.46 8.84
CA MET A 307 1.89 -10.43 9.73
C MET A 307 3.41 -10.45 9.60
N GLY A 308 4.06 -10.80 10.70
CA GLY A 308 5.45 -11.24 10.69
C GLY A 308 5.50 -12.73 10.96
N VAL A 309 6.23 -13.47 10.13
CA VAL A 309 6.37 -14.91 10.24
C VAL A 309 7.84 -15.29 10.34
N LEU A 310 8.12 -16.35 11.09
CA LEU A 310 9.40 -17.06 11.05
C LEU A 310 9.23 -18.24 10.10
N VAL A 311 10.04 -18.25 9.05
CA VAL A 311 10.12 -19.31 8.04
C VAL A 311 11.33 -20.20 8.26
#